data_AF-A0A395RKW2-F1
#
_entry.id   AF-A0A395RKW2-F1
#
_cell.length_a   1.000
_cell.length_b   1.000
_cell.length_c   1.000
_cell.angle_alpha   90.00
_cell.angle_beta   90.00
_cell.angle_gamma   90.00
#
_symmetry.space_group_name_H-M   'P 1'
#
loop_
_entity.id
_entity.type
_entity.pdbx_description
1 polymer ?
#
loop_
_entity_poly.entity_id
_entity_poly.type
_entity_poly.pdbx_seq_one_letter_code
_entity_poly.pdbx_strand_id
1 'polypeptide(L)' 'MVKAVVAGASGGIGQPLSLLLKTSPHIDELALYDVVNTPGVATDLSHISSRA' A
#
# COMPACT_ATOMS: atom_id res chain seq x y z
N MET A 1 10.87 11.49 7.33
CA MET A 1 10.46 10.13 6.94
C MET A 1 8.95 10.06 7.08
N VAL A 2 8.23 9.86 5.98
CA VAL A 2 6.76 9.83 5.95
C VAL A 2 6.31 8.39 5.82
N LYS A 3 5.72 7.86 6.90
CA LYS A 3 5.02 6.59 6.91
C LYS A 3 3.53 6.83 6.68
N ALA A 4 2.95 6.15 5.70
CA ALA A 4 1.53 6.20 5.41
C ALA A 4 0.87 4.85 5.70
N VAL A 5 -0.39 4.86 6.11
CA VAL A 5 -1.20 3.66 6.35
C VAL A 5 -2.48 3.73 5.53
N VAL A 6 -2.81 2.66 4.82
CA VAL A 6 -4.14 2.46 4.22
C VAL A 6 -4.89 1.44 5.07
N ALA A 7 -5.95 1.88 5.76
CA ALA A 7 -6.88 1.01 6.46
C ALA A 7 -8.09 0.70 5.55
N GLY A 8 -8.31 -0.58 5.26
CA GLY A 8 -9.22 -1.03 4.19
C GLY A 8 -8.49 -1.30 2.86
N ALA A 9 -7.21 -1.70 2.91
CA ALA A 9 -6.34 -1.85 1.74
C ALA A 9 -6.76 -2.96 0.76
N SER A 10 -7.55 -3.94 1.19
CA SER A 10 -8.03 -5.05 0.37
C SER A 10 -9.35 -4.76 -0.35
N GLY A 11 -10.01 -3.63 -0.03
CA GLY A 11 -11.24 -3.22 -0.68
C GLY A 11 -11.05 -2.68 -2.11
N GLY A 12 -12.16 -2.53 -2.84
CA GLY A 12 -12.14 -2.05 -4.24
C GLY A 12 -11.54 -0.65 -4.43
N ILE A 13 -11.53 0.18 -3.38
CA ILE A 13 -10.85 1.49 -3.37
C ILE A 13 -9.46 1.39 -2.76
N GLY A 14 -9.30 0.59 -1.70
CA GLY A 14 -8.03 0.45 -0.98
C GLY A 14 -6.91 -0.07 -1.86
N GLN A 15 -7.18 -1.05 -2.73
CA GLN A 15 -6.17 -1.61 -3.62
C GLN A 15 -5.62 -0.57 -4.61
N PRO A 16 -6.44 0.12 -5.44
CA PRO A 16 -5.92 1.14 -6.35
C PRO A 16 -5.33 2.34 -5.63
N LEU A 17 -5.87 2.72 -4.46
CA LEU A 17 -5.26 3.77 -3.63
C LEU A 17 -3.85 3.37 -3.16
N SER A 18 -3.69 2.14 -2.67
CA SER A 18 -2.40 1.60 -2.22
C SER A 18 -1.38 1.53 -3.36
N LEU A 19 -1.83 1.19 -4.57
CA LEU A 19 -1.00 1.23 -5.78
C LEU A 19 -0.48 2.65 -6.07
N LEU A 20 -1.35 3.66 -6.03
CA LEU A 20 -0.96 5.06 -6.25
C LEU A 20 -0.05 5.58 -5.14
N LEU A 21 -0.27 5.18 -3.89
CA LEU A 21 0.58 5.59 -2.77
C LEU A 21 1.96 4.90 -2.82
N LYS A 22 2.04 3.65 -3.27
CA LYS A 22 3.32 2.94 -3.46
C LYS A 22 4.23 3.66 -4.45
N THR A 23 3.68 4.37 -5.44
CA THR A 23 4.48 5.14 -6.43
C THR A 23 4.72 6.59 -6.04
N SER A 24 4.21 7.04 -4.89
CA SER A 24 4.36 8.43 -4.44
C SER A 24 5.79 8.72 -3.99
N PRO A 25 6.46 9.77 -4.52
CA PRO A 25 7.80 10.16 -4.06
C PRO A 25 7.81 10.76 -2.65
N HIS A 26 6.63 11.06 -2.10
CA HIS A 26 6.45 11.68 -0.79
C HIS A 26 6.29 10.66 0.35
N ILE A 27 6.28 9.35 0.06
CA ILE A 27 6.11 8.29 1.04
C ILE A 27 7.40 7.48 1.11
N ASP A 28 7.86 7.24 2.34
CA ASP A 28 9.05 6.45 2.66
C ASP A 28 8.69 5.00 3.03
N GLU A 29 7.52 4.79 3.63
CA GLU A 29 7.02 3.47 4.03
C GLU A 29 5.50 3.43 3.88
N LEU A 30 5.00 2.45 3.13
CA LEU A 30 3.56 2.19 3.00
C LEU A 30 3.16 0.94 3.78
N ALA A 31 2.38 1.12 4.84
CA ALA A 31 1.77 0.03 5.59
C ALA A 31 0.31 -0.17 5.18
N LEU A 32 -0.11 -1.44 5.09
CA LEU A 32 -1.44 -1.83 4.66
C LEU A 32 -2.15 -2.56 5.80
N TYR A 33 -3.41 -2.23 6.02
CA TYR A 33 -4.27 -2.90 6.99
C TYR A 33 -5.62 -3.22 6.37
N ASP A 34 -6.14 -4.41 6.65
CA ASP A 34 -7.50 -4.83 6.36
C ASP A 34 -7.82 -6.07 7.21
N VAL A 35 -9.10 -6.41 7.33
CA VAL A 35 -9.57 -7.59 8.06
C VAL A 35 -9.28 -8.89 7.32
N VAL A 36 -9.15 -8.84 6.00
CA VAL A 36 -8.86 -10.01 5.15
C VAL A 36 -7.91 -9.64 4.01
N ASN A 37 -7.18 -10.63 3.47
CA ASN A 37 -6.41 -10.56 2.22
C ASN A 37 -5.26 -9.54 2.13
N THR A 38 -4.99 -8.76 3.19
CA THR A 38 -3.93 -7.73 3.21
C THR A 38 -2.54 -8.25 2.85
N PRO A 39 -2.10 -9.45 3.28
CA PRO A 39 -0.78 -9.98 2.91
C PRO A 39 -0.60 -10.17 1.40
N GLY A 40 -1.67 -10.53 0.68
CA GLY A 40 -1.64 -10.68 -0.79
C GLY A 40 -1.42 -9.34 -1.48
N VAL A 41 -2.20 -8.32 -1.10
CA VAL A 41 -2.07 -6.95 -1.62
C VAL A 41 -0.68 -6.38 -1.30
N ALA A 42 -0.18 -6.59 -0.09
CA ALA A 42 1.16 -6.16 0.31
C ALA A 42 2.25 -6.84 -0.54
N THR A 43 2.12 -8.14 -0.81
CA THR A 43 3.06 -8.89 -1.65
C THR A 43 3.07 -8.36 -3.08
N ASP A 44 1.90 -8.18 -3.68
CA ASP A 44 1.78 -7.64 -5.05
C ASP A 44 2.42 -6.26 -5.17
N LEU A 45 2.16 -5.37 -4.20
CA LEU A 45 2.74 -4.03 -4.21
C LEU A 45 4.25 -4.03 -3.92
N SER A 46 4.76 -4.97 -3.14
CA SER A 46 6.20 -5.06 -2.79
C SER A 46 7.11 -5.26 -4.01
N HIS A 47 6.58 -5.82 -5.10
CA HIS A 47 7.32 -6.03 -6.35
C HIS A 47 7.54 -4.73 -7.15
N ILE A 48 6.84 -3.64 -6.82
CA ILE A 48 7.01 -2.36 -7.49
C ILE A 48 8.28 -1.70 -6.96
N SER A 49 9.23 -1.46 -7.87
CA SER A 49 10.47 -0.74 -7.57
C SER A 49 10.18 0.75 -7.33
N SER A 50 9.90 1.08 -6.09
CA SER A 50 9.69 2.43 -5.59
C SER A 50 10.27 2.58 -4.19
N ARG A 51 10.24 3.80 -3.67
CA ARG A 51 10.81 4.12 -2.35
C ARG A 51 10.03 3.50 -1.18
N ALA A 52 8.69 3.55 -1.27
CA ALA A 52 7.76 3.24 -0.19
C ALA A 52 7.63 1.75 0.12
#